data_AF-A0A7S1YMI8-F1
#
_entry.id   AF-A0A7S1YMI8-F1
#
_cell.length_a   1.000
_cell.length_b   1.000
_cell.length_c   1.000
_cell.angle_alpha   90.00
_cell.angle_beta   90.00
_cell.angle_gamma   90.00
#
_symmetry.space_group_name_H-M   'P 1'
#
loop_
_entity.id
_entity.type
_entity.pdbx_description
1 polymer ?
#
loop_
_entity_poly.entity_id
_entity_poly.type
_entity_poly.pdbx_seq_one_letter_code
_entity_poly.pdbx_strand_id
1 'polypeptide(L)'
;YLHHGSSLVRREAALTCCTLLIPGELVTSTTAKTTTASSLATYDTQHAAIKRRLGSYSGRVVEEGLCQLLKVAVSDLSPVVRLTVVQALDERYDYFLCQTHHLQPLFFLLQD
;
A
#
# COMPACT_ATOMS: atom_id res chain seq x y z
N TYR A 1 2.76 -16.59 6.06
CA TYR A 1 1.29 -16.54 5.97
C TYR A 1 0.77 -16.28 4.56
N LEU A 2 1.40 -15.39 3.78
CA LEU A 2 0.99 -15.12 2.38
C LEU A 2 1.09 -16.31 1.42
N HIS A 3 1.86 -17.36 1.74
CA HIS A 3 1.94 -18.61 0.96
C HIS A 3 1.23 -19.79 1.63
N HIS A 4 0.32 -19.53 2.57
CA HIS A 4 -0.39 -20.58 3.28
C HIS A 4 -1.36 -21.34 2.36
N GLY A 5 -1.55 -22.65 2.56
CA GLY A 5 -2.41 -23.47 1.69
C GLY A 5 -3.87 -23.02 1.65
N SER A 6 -4.40 -22.56 2.79
CA SER A 6 -5.75 -21.98 2.88
C SER A 6 -5.80 -20.55 2.33
N SER A 7 -6.70 -20.30 1.37
CA SER A 7 -6.96 -18.97 0.80
C SER A 7 -7.49 -17.98 1.84
N LEU A 8 -8.25 -18.45 2.84
CA LEU A 8 -8.74 -17.60 3.93
C LEU A 8 -7.57 -17.04 4.75
N VAL A 9 -6.59 -17.87 5.08
CA VAL A 9 -5.40 -17.43 5.83
C VAL A 9 -4.58 -16.44 5.01
N ARG A 10 -4.44 -16.66 3.70
CA ARG A 10 -3.74 -15.72 2.81
C ARG A 10 -4.46 -14.38 2.73
N ARG A 11 -5.79 -14.40 2.60
CA ARG A 11 -6.65 -13.21 2.58
C ARG A 11 -6.50 -12.37 3.83
N GLU A 12 -6.67 -12.98 5.01
CA GLU A 12 -6.57 -12.25 6.28
C GLU A 12 -5.13 -11.76 6.54
N ALA A 13 -4.12 -12.53 6.15
CA ALA A 13 -2.73 -12.08 6.21
C ALA A 13 -2.48 -10.86 5.31
N ALA A 14 -3.00 -10.86 4.08
CA ALA A 14 -2.90 -9.73 3.17
C ALA A 14 -3.55 -8.47 3.74
N LEU A 15 -4.80 -8.57 4.23
CA LEU A 15 -5.51 -7.45 4.86
C LEU A 15 -4.75 -6.89 6.06
N THR A 16 -4.24 -7.79 6.91
CA THR A 16 -3.45 -7.40 8.08
C THR A 16 -2.20 -6.64 7.67
N CYS A 17 -1.47 -7.12 6.66
CA CYS A 17 -0.29 -6.45 6.12
C CYS A 17 -0.65 -5.06 5.54
N CYS A 18 -1.69 -4.94 4.72
CA CYS A 18 -2.15 -3.66 4.17
C CYS A 18 -2.63 -2.66 5.25
N THR A 19 -3.01 -3.16 6.42
CA THR A 19 -3.42 -2.29 7.53
C THR A 19 -2.22 -1.79 8.33
N LEU A 20 -1.25 -2.67 8.60
CA LEU A 20 -0.16 -2.43 9.54
C LEU A 20 1.12 -1.85 8.91
N LEU A 21 1.35 -2.05 7.60
CA LEU A 21 2.57 -1.61 6.92
C LEU A 21 2.74 -0.08 6.95
N ILE A 22 1.65 0.68 6.77
CA ILE A 22 1.66 2.14 6.83
C ILE A 22 0.51 2.59 7.74
N PRO A 23 0.73 2.94 9.02
CA PRO A 23 -0.37 3.25 9.92
C PRO A 23 -1.19 4.46 9.44
N GLY A 24 -2.52 4.32 9.37
CA GLY A 24 -3.43 5.36 8.86
C GLY A 24 -3.48 6.64 9.70
N GLU A 25 -3.16 6.55 11.00
CA GLU A 25 -3.09 7.70 11.91
C GLU A 25 -1.98 8.70 11.56
N LEU A 26 -1.08 8.36 10.62
CA LEU A 26 -0.12 9.32 10.11
C LEU A 26 -0.72 10.38 9.17
N VAL A 27 -1.89 10.11 8.59
CA VAL A 27 -2.51 10.93 7.55
C VAL A 27 -3.49 11.96 8.12
N THR A 28 -4.16 11.64 9.23
CA THR A 28 -5.26 12.45 9.79
C THR A 28 -4.81 13.60 10.69
N SER A 29 -3.56 13.64 11.14
CA SER A 29 -3.07 14.67 12.08
C SER A 29 -2.90 16.09 11.50
N THR A 30 -3.17 16.30 10.20
CA THR A 30 -2.94 17.60 9.52
C THR A 30 -4.24 18.38 9.22
N THR A 31 -5.43 17.81 9.42
CA THR A 31 -6.70 18.44 9.01
C THR A 31 -7.29 19.42 10.04
N ALA A 32 -6.60 19.73 11.14
CA ALA A 32 -7.13 20.67 12.13
C ALA A 32 -6.94 22.16 11.80
N LYS A 33 -6.18 22.55 10.76
CA LYS A 33 -6.03 23.98 10.39
C LYS A 33 -5.95 24.24 8.88
N THR A 34 -6.93 25.01 8.42
CA THR A 34 -6.90 25.98 7.30
C THR A 34 -7.28 25.49 5.90
N THR A 35 -8.59 25.59 5.65
CA THR A 35 -9.26 26.23 4.50
C THR A 35 -8.37 26.67 3.31
N THR A 36 -8.76 26.20 2.12
CA THR A 36 -8.46 26.76 0.78
C THR A 36 -6.99 26.90 0.38
N ALA A 37 -6.37 25.80 -0.06
CA ALA A 37 -5.21 25.83 -0.94
C ALA A 37 -5.27 24.64 -1.92
N SER A 38 -4.76 24.84 -3.12
CA SER A 38 -4.82 23.94 -4.27
C SER A 38 -4.43 22.49 -3.94
N SER A 39 -5.23 21.54 -4.43
CA SER A 39 -5.14 20.10 -4.18
C SER A 39 -3.75 19.51 -4.44
N LEU A 40 -2.99 20.09 -5.37
CA LEU A 40 -1.65 19.64 -5.74
C LEU A 40 -0.59 19.89 -4.63
N ALA A 41 -0.74 20.98 -3.86
CA ALA A 41 0.18 21.30 -2.76
C ALA A 41 -0.05 20.41 -1.53
N THR A 42 -1.26 19.85 -1.40
CA THR A 42 -1.64 18.97 -0.29
C THR A 42 -0.98 17.59 -0.42
N TYR A 43 -0.93 17.03 -1.63
CA TYR A 43 -0.28 15.74 -1.90
C TYR A 43 1.21 15.78 -1.54
N ASP A 44 1.97 16.74 -2.07
CA ASP A 44 3.42 16.84 -1.79
C ASP A 44 3.74 16.95 -0.29
N THR A 45 2.91 17.68 0.45
CA THR A 45 3.08 17.88 1.90
C THR A 45 2.80 16.57 2.68
N GLN A 46 1.79 15.82 2.25
CA GLN A 46 1.39 14.55 2.85
C GLN A 46 2.42 13.44 2.58
N HIS A 47 2.94 13.36 1.35
CA HIS A 47 3.99 12.40 0.98
C HIS A 47 5.30 12.65 1.75
N ALA A 48 5.70 13.92 1.91
CA ALA A 48 6.85 14.29 2.71
C ALA A 48 6.66 13.98 4.20
N ALA A 49 5.42 14.03 4.71
CA ALA A 49 5.10 13.68 6.09
C ALA A 49 5.22 12.16 6.34
N ILE A 50 4.71 11.33 5.42
CA ILE A 50 4.85 9.86 5.49
C ILE A 50 6.34 9.48 5.48
N LYS A 51 7.12 10.03 4.53
CA LYS A 51 8.56 9.77 4.42
C LYS A 51 9.34 10.21 5.68
N ARG A 52 9.02 11.37 6.24
CA ARG A 52 9.66 11.87 7.49
C ARG A 52 9.35 11.02 8.71
N ARG A 53 8.12 10.49 8.81
CA ARG A 53 7.69 9.75 9.99
C ARG A 53 8.05 8.27 9.97
N LEU A 54 8.16 7.65 8.79
CA LEU A 54 8.64 6.26 8.67
C LEU A 54 10.16 6.16 8.88
N GLY A 55 10.94 7.14 8.40
CA GLY A 55 12.40 7.04 8.43
C GLY A 55 12.94 5.94 7.50
N SER A 56 14.26 5.95 7.27
CA SER A 56 14.88 5.17 6.18
C SER A 56 14.76 3.65 6.33
N TYR A 57 14.78 3.12 7.56
CA TYR A 57 14.68 1.67 7.80
C TYR A 57 13.25 1.16 7.63
N SER A 58 12.25 1.93 8.05
CA SER A 58 10.84 1.57 7.83
C SER A 58 10.47 1.63 6.35
N GLY A 59 11.05 2.56 5.58
CA GLY A 59 10.85 2.63 4.13
C GLY A 59 11.19 1.32 3.41
N ARG A 60 12.32 0.68 3.77
CA ARG A 60 12.73 -0.60 3.19
C ARG A 60 11.79 -1.75 3.58
N VAL A 61 11.31 -1.77 4.82
CA VAL A 61 10.36 -2.80 5.29
C VAL A 61 9.02 -2.65 4.56
N VAL A 62 8.57 -1.41 4.34
CA VAL A 62 7.36 -1.13 3.56
C VAL A 62 7.51 -1.57 2.11
N GLU A 63 8.64 -1.25 1.47
CA GLU A 63 8.94 -1.65 0.10
C GLU A 63 8.98 -3.18 -0.05
N GLU A 64 9.64 -3.88 0.87
CA GLU A 64 9.68 -5.35 0.86
C GLU A 64 8.31 -5.97 1.11
N GLY A 65 7.54 -5.44 2.07
CA GLY A 65 6.17 -5.88 2.34
C GLY A 65 5.23 -5.66 1.15
N LEU A 66 5.32 -4.49 0.52
CA LEU A 66 4.54 -4.15 -0.67
C LEU A 66 4.90 -5.03 -1.87
N CYS A 67 6.20 -5.33 -2.06
CA CYS A 67 6.66 -6.27 -3.08
C CYS A 67 6.01 -7.64 -2.92
N GLN A 68 5.94 -8.16 -1.69
CA GLN A 68 5.30 -9.46 -1.42
C GLN A 68 3.78 -9.40 -1.63
N LEU A 69 3.13 -8.30 -1.24
CA LEU A 69 1.70 -8.11 -1.49
C LEU A 69 1.38 -8.07 -2.99
N LEU A 70 2.14 -7.33 -3.79
CA LEU A 70 1.93 -7.25 -5.25
C LEU A 70 2.17 -8.60 -5.94
N LYS A 71 3.13 -9.40 -5.47
CA LYS A 71 3.31 -10.78 -5.94
C LYS A 71 2.08 -11.64 -5.66
N VAL A 72 1.51 -11.56 -4.47
CA VAL A 72 0.26 -12.25 -4.12
C VAL A 72 -0.89 -11.74 -4.99
N ALA A 73 -0.99 -10.42 -5.19
CA ALA A 73 -2.03 -9.82 -6.00
C ALA A 73 -2.03 -10.35 -7.44
N VAL A 74 -0.86 -10.60 -8.04
CA VAL A 74 -0.75 -11.12 -9.42
C VAL A 74 -0.80 -12.65 -9.49
N SER A 75 -0.18 -13.35 -8.54
CA SER A 75 0.08 -14.79 -8.66
C SER A 75 -0.85 -15.70 -7.83
N ASP A 76 -1.72 -15.17 -6.98
CA ASP A 76 -2.61 -16.02 -6.19
C ASP A 76 -3.62 -16.77 -7.07
N LEU A 77 -3.80 -18.06 -6.77
CA LEU A 77 -4.76 -18.94 -7.43
C LEU A 77 -6.22 -18.53 -7.15
N SER A 78 -6.46 -17.88 -6.01
CA SER A 78 -7.78 -17.43 -5.60
C SER A 78 -8.03 -15.98 -6.04
N PRO A 79 -9.01 -15.72 -6.92
CA PRO A 79 -9.31 -14.36 -7.36
C PRO A 79 -9.80 -13.47 -6.21
N VAL A 80 -10.41 -14.07 -5.18
CA VAL A 80 -10.82 -13.35 -3.96
C VAL A 80 -9.62 -12.77 -3.22
N VAL A 81 -8.52 -13.52 -3.14
CA VAL A 81 -7.28 -13.03 -2.49
C VAL A 81 -6.66 -11.91 -3.33
N ARG A 82 -6.57 -12.10 -4.66
CA ARG A 82 -6.06 -11.06 -5.58
C ARG A 82 -6.83 -9.75 -5.43
N LEU A 83 -8.16 -9.81 -5.55
CA LEU A 83 -9.04 -8.66 -5.41
C LEU A 83 -8.92 -8.02 -4.02
N THR A 84 -8.84 -8.82 -2.95
CA THR A 84 -8.70 -8.30 -1.59
C THR A 84 -7.43 -7.48 -1.43
N VAL A 85 -6.29 -7.95 -1.98
CA VAL A 85 -5.04 -7.20 -1.92
C VAL A 85 -5.19 -5.86 -2.66
N VAL A 86 -5.71 -5.89 -3.90
CA VAL A 86 -5.87 -4.68 -4.72
C VAL A 86 -6.80 -3.66 -4.04
N GLN A 87 -7.91 -4.11 -3.47
CA GLN A 87 -8.85 -3.23 -2.76
C GLN A 87 -8.28 -2.66 -1.45
N ALA A 88 -7.34 -3.38 -0.82
CA ALA A 88 -6.74 -2.95 0.45
C ALA A 88 -5.54 -2.02 0.27
N LEU A 89 -5.00 -1.89 -0.94
CA LEU A 89 -4.00 -0.88 -1.28
C LEU A 89 -4.70 0.46 -1.52
N ASP A 90 -4.55 1.38 -0.57
CA ASP A 90 -5.14 2.72 -0.61
C ASP A 90 -4.09 3.81 -0.90
N GLU A 91 -4.52 5.07 -0.89
CA GLU A 91 -3.69 6.26 -1.18
C GLU A 91 -2.39 6.35 -0.35
N ARG A 92 -2.31 5.65 0.80
CA ARG A 92 -1.09 5.63 1.62
C ARG A 92 0.08 4.94 0.90
N TYR A 93 -0.24 4.04 -0.03
CA TYR A 93 0.73 3.26 -0.79
C TYR A 93 1.17 3.93 -2.09
N ASP A 94 0.50 4.99 -2.56
CA ASP A 94 0.75 5.63 -3.86
C ASP A 94 2.22 6.05 -4.04
N TYR A 95 2.84 6.55 -2.97
CA TYR A 95 4.26 6.95 -2.96
C TYR A 95 5.22 5.77 -3.24
N PHE A 96 4.84 4.57 -2.80
CA PHE A 96 5.62 3.37 -3.02
C PHE A 96 5.23 2.70 -4.34
N LEU A 97 3.95 2.69 -4.68
CA LEU A 97 3.43 2.09 -5.92
C LEU A 97 3.94 2.80 -7.19
N CYS A 98 4.21 4.09 -7.14
CA CYS A 98 4.76 4.84 -8.27
C CYS A 98 6.24 4.51 -8.58
N GLN A 99 6.90 3.70 -7.75
CA GLN A 99 8.28 3.27 -7.98
C GLN A 99 8.34 2.30 -9.17
N THR A 100 9.34 2.49 -10.04
CA THR A 100 9.45 1.81 -11.34
C THR A 100 9.32 0.29 -11.26
N HIS A 101 9.85 -0.32 -10.19
CA HIS A 101 9.84 -1.78 -10.01
C HIS A 101 8.48 -2.35 -9.59
N HIS A 102 7.54 -1.52 -9.12
CA HIS A 102 6.19 -1.92 -8.78
C HIS A 102 5.19 -1.71 -9.92
N LEU A 103 5.53 -0.91 -10.94
CA LEU A 103 4.65 -0.64 -12.08
C LEU A 103 4.35 -1.88 -12.93
N GLN A 104 5.32 -2.78 -13.12
CA GLN A 104 5.11 -3.98 -13.93
C GLN A 104 4.03 -4.91 -13.33
N PRO A 105 4.06 -5.29 -12.04
CA PRO A 105 2.95 -5.99 -11.39
C PRO A 105 1.59 -5.29 -11.53
N LEU A 106 1.56 -3.95 -11.46
CA LEU A 106 0.33 -3.19 -11.62
C LEU A 106 -0.22 -3.26 -13.05
N PHE A 107 0.64 -3.23 -14.06
CA PHE A 107 0.20 -3.43 -15.45
C PHE A 107 -0.33 -4.84 -15.69
N PHE A 108 0.22 -5.86 -15.03
CA PHE A 108 -0.35 -7.21 -15.07
C PHE A 108 -1.74 -7.28 -14.42
N LEU A 109 -1.95 -6.58 -13.30
CA LEU A 109 -3.27 -6.52 -12.65
C LEU A 109 -4.33 -5.83 -13.51
N LEU A 110 -3.96 -4.90 -14.38
CA LEU A 110 -4.90 -4.28 -15.33
C LEU A 110 -5.37 -5.24 -16.44
N GLN A 111 -4.70 -6.37 -16.61
CA GLN A 111 -5.00 -7.39 -17.61
C GLN A 111 -5.73 -8.61 -17.02
N ASP A 112 -6.02 -8.62 -15.71
CA ASP A 112 -6.81 -9.66 -15.01
C ASP A 112 -8.32 -9.45 -15.21
#